data_AF-A0A8S1J901-F1
#
_entry.id   AF-A0A8S1J901-F1
#
_cell.length_a   1.000
_cell.length_b   1.000
_cell.length_c   1.000
_cell.angle_alpha   90.00
_cell.angle_beta   90.00
_cell.angle_gamma   90.00
#
_symmetry.space_group_name_H-M   'P 1'
#
loop_
_entity.id
_entity.type
_entity.pdbx_description
1 polymer ?
#
loop_
_entity_poly.entity_id
_entity_poly.type
_entity_poly.pdbx_seq_one_letter_code
_entity_poly.pdbx_strand_id
1 'polypeptide(L)'
;ERELGLRLKGQNGIMKKKFSALQKDIEAQKEEIKALFDQKKELYQTIGSLEKDIMSLKREIHERDETIGDKERRIYDLKKKNQELEKFKFVLDYKIKELKKQIEPREMEIGDMKDQIKDMDDELERYHTTNASLDLIISNSKLKENGLVKEIQQQQNAKNDALLLVKRLRTDLHDVVQYLQDPKLLKEKVKEMYHTHVHKHIQPVAVEEDIQAEYQRQRDYLEKTVEGLKRKLSKETDMHKMNTARIIQENVALIKEINELRREIKACKQMTGALRGPPSAAVSSLPPTTAGGDGVMKAELEAQHQLIKQLQQDLAEKEARIKALEQTVIPRPVSRERLPPVDGMNDPNLSTGGETPRTP
;
A
#
# COMPACT_ATOMS: atom_id res chain seq x y z
N GLU A 1 -78.46 46.09 129.26
CA GLU A 1 -78.96 46.62 127.97
C GLU A 1 -77.93 47.40 127.15
N ARG A 2 -77.17 48.35 127.73
CA ARG A 2 -76.13 49.12 127.00
C ARG A 2 -75.01 48.29 126.35
N GLU A 3 -74.56 47.23 127.01
CA GLU A 3 -73.48 46.36 126.53
C GLU A 3 -73.91 45.44 125.36
N LEU A 4 -75.18 44.98 125.39
CA LEU A 4 -75.78 44.20 124.32
C LEU A 4 -75.91 45.01 123.02
N GLY A 5 -76.29 46.29 123.14
CA GLY A 5 -76.38 47.22 122.00
C GLY A 5 -75.03 47.53 121.35
N LEU A 6 -73.95 47.61 122.15
CA LEU A 6 -72.58 47.80 121.63
C LEU A 6 -72.07 46.55 120.90
N ARG A 7 -72.35 45.35 121.43
CA ARG A 7 -72.03 44.07 120.79
C ARG A 7 -72.80 43.88 119.47
N LEU A 8 -74.09 44.23 119.45
CA LEU A 8 -74.92 44.21 118.24
C LEU A 8 -74.43 45.22 117.19
N LYS A 9 -73.99 46.42 117.61
CA LYS A 9 -73.42 47.43 116.70
C LYS A 9 -72.07 46.98 116.10
N GLY A 10 -71.24 46.31 116.89
CA GLY A 10 -69.98 45.69 116.43
C GLY A 10 -70.23 44.51 115.47
N GLN A 11 -71.15 43.61 115.81
CA GLN A 11 -71.57 42.51 114.93
C GLN A 11 -72.16 43.02 113.62
N ASN A 12 -72.97 44.09 113.66
CA ASN A 12 -73.53 44.73 112.47
C ASN A 12 -72.42 45.41 111.62
N GLY A 13 -71.42 46.03 112.25
CA GLY A 13 -70.23 46.56 111.55
C GLY A 13 -69.39 45.47 110.86
N ILE A 14 -69.19 44.32 111.53
CA ILE A 14 -68.52 43.15 110.95
C ILE A 14 -69.35 42.58 109.79
N MET A 15 -70.67 42.50 109.94
CA MET A 15 -71.58 42.01 108.91
C MET A 15 -71.60 42.93 107.68
N LYS A 16 -71.54 44.25 107.86
CA LYS A 16 -71.36 45.22 106.76
C LYS A 16 -70.01 45.05 106.05
N LYS A 17 -68.91 44.82 106.77
CA LYS A 17 -67.60 44.55 106.16
C LYS A 17 -67.59 43.23 105.38
N LYS A 18 -68.17 42.16 105.95
CA LYS A 18 -68.33 40.87 105.25
C LYS A 18 -69.20 41.01 104.01
N PHE A 19 -70.31 41.75 104.09
CA PHE A 19 -71.17 42.04 102.95
C PHE A 19 -70.42 42.82 101.87
N SER A 20 -69.66 43.86 102.24
CA SER A 20 -68.84 44.63 101.29
C SER A 20 -67.71 43.80 100.66
N ALA A 21 -67.11 42.87 101.40
CA ALA A 21 -66.11 41.94 100.87
C ALA A 21 -66.75 40.96 99.88
N LEU A 22 -67.86 40.33 100.26
CA LEU A 22 -68.62 39.44 99.36
C LEU A 22 -69.11 40.19 98.11
N GLN A 23 -69.52 41.45 98.22
CA GLN A 23 -69.90 42.27 97.07
C GLN A 23 -68.73 42.50 96.11
N LYS A 24 -67.53 42.80 96.64
CA LYS A 24 -66.31 42.93 95.83
C LYS A 24 -65.91 41.61 95.19
N ASP A 25 -66.02 40.50 95.92
CA ASP A 25 -65.74 39.16 95.38
C ASP A 25 -66.72 38.80 94.26
N ILE A 26 -68.01 39.16 94.40
CA ILE A 26 -69.01 39.00 93.34
C ILE A 26 -68.66 39.85 92.11
N GLU A 27 -68.20 41.09 92.31
CA GLU A 27 -67.77 41.96 91.21
C GLU A 27 -66.54 41.40 90.50
N ALA A 28 -65.52 40.94 91.24
CA ALA A 28 -64.33 40.29 90.69
C ALA A 28 -64.67 39.01 89.91
N GLN A 29 -65.53 38.14 90.46
CA GLN A 29 -66.00 36.95 89.76
C GLN A 29 -66.77 37.28 88.48
N LYS A 30 -67.56 38.37 88.46
CA LYS A 30 -68.24 38.83 87.24
C LYS A 30 -67.25 39.29 86.16
N GLU A 31 -66.20 40.01 86.55
CA GLU A 31 -65.13 40.42 85.64
C GLU A 31 -64.36 39.20 85.09
N GLU A 32 -64.05 38.22 85.93
CA GLU A 32 -63.42 36.97 85.52
C GLU A 32 -64.30 36.16 84.54
N ILE A 33 -65.60 36.03 84.83
CA ILE A 33 -66.56 35.39 83.92
C ILE A 33 -66.59 36.11 82.57
N LYS A 34 -66.54 37.44 82.56
CA LYS A 34 -66.51 38.23 81.32
C LYS A 34 -65.21 37.98 80.54
N ALA A 35 -64.05 37.99 81.21
CA ALA A 35 -62.76 37.70 80.58
C ALA A 35 -62.72 36.29 79.98
N LEU A 36 -63.21 35.28 80.70
CA LEU A 36 -63.34 33.90 80.20
C LEU A 36 -64.30 33.80 79.02
N PHE A 37 -65.37 34.59 79.01
CA PHE A 37 -66.31 34.64 77.88
C PHE A 37 -65.67 35.24 76.62
N ASP A 38 -64.89 36.32 76.78
CA ASP A 38 -64.16 36.94 75.67
C ASP A 38 -63.07 36.01 75.12
N GLN A 39 -62.31 35.33 75.99
CA GLN A 39 -61.36 34.28 75.57
C GLN A 39 -62.04 33.12 74.83
N LYS A 40 -63.19 32.64 75.35
CA LYS A 40 -63.99 31.61 74.68
C LYS A 40 -64.38 32.06 73.28
N LYS A 41 -64.78 33.32 73.11
CA LYS A 41 -65.15 33.90 71.81
C LYS A 41 -63.96 33.93 70.84
N GLU A 42 -62.78 34.35 71.30
CA GLU A 42 -61.55 34.35 70.49
C GLU A 42 -61.14 32.93 70.06
N LEU A 43 -61.24 31.96 70.96
CA LEU A 43 -60.97 30.55 70.64
C LEU A 43 -61.93 30.03 69.57
N TYR A 44 -63.23 30.33 69.66
CA TYR A 44 -64.19 29.93 68.60
C TYR A 44 -63.90 30.60 67.25
N GLN A 45 -63.47 31.86 67.24
CA GLN A 45 -63.05 32.53 66.01
C GLN A 45 -61.83 31.85 65.39
N THR A 46 -60.85 31.48 66.22
CA THR A 46 -59.63 30.78 65.80
C THR A 46 -59.94 29.37 65.28
N ILE A 47 -60.84 28.64 65.94
CA ILE A 47 -61.32 27.33 65.46
C ILE A 47 -61.97 27.52 64.08
N GLY A 48 -62.84 28.52 63.92
CA GLY A 48 -63.49 28.78 62.64
C GLY A 48 -62.54 29.17 61.51
N SER A 49 -61.43 29.87 61.79
CA SER A 49 -60.40 30.14 60.77
C SER A 49 -59.62 28.88 60.42
N LEU A 50 -59.19 28.11 61.42
CA LEU A 50 -58.46 26.86 61.20
C LEU A 50 -59.30 25.83 60.43
N GLU A 51 -60.60 25.74 60.69
CA GLU A 51 -61.52 24.88 59.94
C GLU A 51 -61.59 25.28 58.46
N LYS A 52 -61.63 26.57 58.16
CA LYS A 52 -61.58 27.07 56.77
C LYS A 52 -60.25 26.77 56.10
N ASP A 53 -59.14 26.93 56.80
CA ASP A 53 -57.81 26.63 56.29
C ASP A 53 -57.67 25.14 55.98
N ILE A 54 -58.16 24.27 56.88
CA ILE A 54 -58.22 22.82 56.65
C ILE A 54 -59.05 22.50 55.39
N MET A 55 -60.21 23.14 55.21
CA MET A 55 -61.02 22.95 54.00
C MET A 55 -60.33 23.44 52.73
N SER A 56 -59.55 24.52 52.81
CA SER A 56 -58.76 25.03 51.68
C SER A 56 -57.62 24.08 51.31
N LEU A 57 -56.83 23.65 52.30
CA LEU A 57 -55.73 22.71 52.11
C LEU A 57 -56.21 21.36 51.58
N LYS A 58 -57.38 20.87 52.04
CA LYS A 58 -57.98 19.64 51.48
C LYS A 58 -58.32 19.76 50.00
N ARG A 59 -58.84 20.91 49.56
CA ARG A 59 -59.10 21.17 48.14
C ARG A 59 -57.81 21.23 47.33
N GLU A 60 -56.80 21.91 47.85
CA GLU A 60 -55.50 22.02 47.19
C GLU A 60 -54.78 20.67 47.08
N ILE A 61 -54.88 19.80 48.09
CA ILE A 61 -54.39 18.41 48.02
C ILE A 61 -55.10 17.65 46.91
N HIS A 62 -56.44 17.76 46.82
CA HIS A 62 -57.20 17.08 45.78
C HIS A 62 -56.82 17.53 44.37
N GLU A 63 -56.68 18.83 44.13
CA GLU A 63 -56.25 19.38 42.84
C GLU A 63 -54.82 18.93 42.48
N ARG A 64 -53.93 18.82 43.47
CA ARG A 64 -52.59 18.26 43.28
C ARG A 64 -52.63 16.79 42.92
N ASP A 65 -53.47 15.99 43.58
CA ASP A 65 -53.62 14.56 43.29
C ASP A 65 -54.15 14.33 41.88
N GLU A 66 -55.12 15.14 41.42
CA GLU A 66 -55.59 15.10 40.03
C GLU A 66 -54.47 15.42 39.04
N THR A 67 -53.70 16.48 39.30
CA THR A 67 -52.55 16.88 38.48
C THR A 67 -51.47 15.80 38.44
N ILE A 68 -51.21 15.14 39.58
CA ILE A 68 -50.27 14.01 39.66
C ILE A 68 -50.78 12.87 38.80
N GLY A 69 -52.06 12.51 38.90
CA GLY A 69 -52.67 11.46 38.07
C GLY A 69 -52.56 11.72 36.57
N ASP A 70 -52.75 12.96 36.12
CA ASP A 70 -52.54 13.34 34.71
C ASP A 70 -51.09 13.19 34.27
N LYS A 71 -50.14 13.61 35.11
CA LYS A 71 -48.71 13.46 34.82
C LYS A 71 -48.30 11.99 34.79
N GLU A 72 -48.81 11.17 35.69
CA GLU A 72 -48.56 9.73 35.72
C GLU A 72 -49.08 9.04 34.45
N ARG A 73 -50.30 9.36 34.01
CA ARG A 73 -50.83 8.90 32.72
C ARG A 73 -49.93 9.30 31.57
N ARG A 74 -49.47 10.56 31.53
CA ARG A 74 -48.57 11.04 30.49
C ARG A 74 -47.22 10.32 30.49
N ILE A 75 -46.66 10.07 31.67
CA ILE A 75 -45.42 9.31 31.83
C ILE A 75 -45.60 7.89 31.31
N TYR A 76 -46.74 7.26 31.59
CA TYR A 76 -47.04 5.91 31.10
C TYR A 76 -47.08 5.85 29.56
N ASP A 77 -47.78 6.80 28.91
CA ASP A 77 -47.84 6.87 27.46
C ASP A 77 -46.46 7.12 26.83
N LEU A 78 -45.66 8.00 27.42
CA LEU A 78 -44.29 8.28 26.96
C LEU A 78 -43.39 7.05 27.14
N LYS A 79 -43.50 6.31 28.25
CA LYS A 79 -42.78 5.05 28.43
C LYS A 79 -43.13 4.03 27.36
N LYS A 80 -44.42 3.89 27.03
CA LYS A 80 -44.86 2.98 25.96
C LYS A 80 -44.30 3.38 24.59
N LYS A 81 -44.37 4.67 24.23
CA LYS A 81 -43.76 5.20 23.00
C LYS A 81 -42.25 4.99 22.97
N ASN A 82 -41.58 5.15 24.10
CA ASN A 82 -40.13 4.92 24.19
C ASN A 82 -39.77 3.44 23.94
N GLN A 83 -40.55 2.50 24.49
CA GLN A 83 -40.37 1.07 24.18
C GLN A 83 -40.60 0.76 22.70
N GLU A 84 -41.56 1.42 22.04
CA GLU A 84 -41.76 1.28 20.59
C GLU A 84 -40.57 1.82 19.81
N LEU A 85 -40.02 2.97 20.20
CA LEU A 85 -38.80 3.54 19.61
C LEU A 85 -37.58 2.63 19.78
N GLU A 86 -37.43 1.96 20.92
CA GLU A 86 -36.37 0.97 21.12
C GLU A 86 -36.49 -0.21 20.16
N LYS A 87 -37.72 -0.68 19.87
CA LYS A 87 -37.97 -1.72 18.86
C LYS A 87 -37.61 -1.23 17.46
N PHE A 88 -38.01 -0.01 17.10
CA PHE A 88 -37.64 0.58 15.80
C PHE A 88 -36.13 0.70 15.66
N LYS A 89 -35.44 1.15 16.72
CA LYS A 89 -33.98 1.22 16.74
C LYS A 89 -33.36 -0.14 16.46
N PHE A 90 -33.84 -1.20 17.11
CA PHE A 90 -33.32 -2.55 16.88
C PHE A 90 -33.51 -3.02 15.44
N VAL A 91 -34.69 -2.78 14.85
CA VAL A 91 -34.97 -3.14 13.45
C VAL A 91 -34.07 -2.35 12.49
N LEU A 92 -33.88 -1.04 12.73
CA LEU A 92 -33.02 -0.20 11.92
C LEU A 92 -31.54 -0.62 12.04
N ASP A 93 -31.06 -0.92 13.24
CA ASP A 93 -29.70 -1.42 13.47
C ASP A 93 -29.46 -2.74 12.72
N TYR A 94 -30.44 -3.65 12.73
CA TYR A 94 -30.39 -4.88 11.95
C TYR A 94 -30.33 -4.57 10.45
N LYS A 95 -31.18 -3.65 9.96
CA LYS A 95 -31.20 -3.30 8.54
C LYS A 95 -29.90 -2.65 8.07
N ILE A 96 -29.31 -1.78 8.90
CA ILE A 96 -27.99 -1.18 8.63
C ILE A 96 -26.93 -2.27 8.54
N LYS A 97 -26.89 -3.22 9.48
CA LYS A 97 -25.94 -4.35 9.44
C LYS A 97 -26.10 -5.20 8.19
N GLU A 98 -27.33 -5.51 7.81
CA GLU A 98 -27.62 -6.30 6.61
C GLU A 98 -27.17 -5.57 5.34
N LEU A 99 -27.48 -4.27 5.22
CA LEU A 99 -27.05 -3.46 4.07
C LEU A 99 -25.53 -3.34 4.01
N LYS A 100 -24.85 -3.10 5.15
CA LYS A 100 -23.38 -3.08 5.21
C LYS A 100 -22.76 -4.39 4.71
N LYS A 101 -23.31 -5.53 5.13
CA LYS A 101 -22.86 -6.85 4.68
C LYS A 101 -23.03 -7.07 3.17
N GLN A 102 -23.99 -6.40 2.53
CA GLN A 102 -24.16 -6.44 1.07
C GLN A 102 -23.25 -5.46 0.32
N ILE A 103 -22.89 -4.34 0.95
CA ILE A 103 -22.02 -3.31 0.36
C ILE A 103 -20.55 -3.76 0.36
N GLU A 104 -20.09 -4.37 1.46
CA GLU A 104 -18.70 -4.83 1.63
C GLU A 104 -18.14 -5.69 0.48
N PRO A 105 -18.82 -6.73 -0.03
CA PRO A 105 -18.31 -7.50 -1.17
C PRO A 105 -18.28 -6.67 -2.46
N ARG A 106 -19.24 -5.77 -2.67
CA ARG A 106 -19.25 -4.88 -3.85
C ARG A 106 -18.10 -3.89 -3.81
N GLU A 107 -17.78 -3.36 -2.63
CA GLU A 107 -16.62 -2.47 -2.45
C GLU A 107 -15.30 -3.20 -2.71
N MET A 108 -15.21 -4.47 -2.29
CA MET A 108 -14.06 -5.34 -2.57
C MET A 108 -13.89 -5.62 -4.07
N GLU A 109 -14.96 -6.03 -4.75
CA GLU A 109 -14.95 -6.23 -6.21
C GLU A 109 -14.57 -4.96 -6.99
N ILE A 110 -15.05 -3.80 -6.54
CA ILE A 110 -14.66 -2.51 -7.12
C ILE A 110 -13.18 -2.21 -6.87
N GLY A 111 -12.65 -2.57 -5.70
CA GLY A 111 -11.22 -2.50 -5.41
C GLY A 111 -10.39 -3.35 -6.36
N ASP A 112 -10.74 -4.64 -6.48
CA ASP A 112 -10.03 -5.58 -7.35
C ASP A 112 -10.06 -5.14 -8.82
N MET A 113 -11.22 -4.68 -9.31
CA MET A 113 -11.33 -4.15 -10.68
C MET A 113 -10.48 -2.90 -10.89
N LYS A 114 -10.37 -2.01 -9.90
CA LYS A 114 -9.50 -0.83 -10.01
C LYS A 114 -8.03 -1.21 -10.07
N ASP A 115 -7.61 -2.17 -9.27
CA ASP A 115 -6.23 -2.66 -9.28
C ASP A 115 -5.91 -3.35 -10.63
N GLN A 116 -6.85 -4.15 -11.16
CA GLN A 116 -6.70 -4.74 -12.49
C GLN A 116 -6.61 -3.70 -13.61
N ILE A 117 -7.43 -2.64 -13.55
CA ILE A 117 -7.36 -1.54 -14.53
C ILE A 117 -5.99 -0.87 -14.46
N LYS A 118 -5.50 -0.60 -13.25
CA LYS A 118 -4.19 0.03 -13.05
C LYS A 118 -3.04 -0.84 -13.60
N ASP A 119 -3.06 -2.15 -13.33
CA ASP A 119 -2.05 -3.07 -13.85
C ASP A 119 -2.07 -3.12 -15.39
N MET A 120 -3.27 -3.08 -15.98
CA MET A 120 -3.44 -3.06 -17.43
C MET A 120 -2.98 -1.73 -18.05
N ASP A 121 -3.22 -0.60 -17.39
CA ASP A 121 -2.71 0.71 -17.81
C ASP A 121 -1.17 0.76 -17.77
N ASP A 122 -0.56 0.22 -16.69
CA ASP A 122 0.89 0.10 -16.57
C ASP A 122 1.47 -0.82 -17.68
N GLU A 123 0.77 -1.89 -18.05
CA GLU A 123 1.18 -2.77 -19.15
C GLU A 123 1.07 -2.05 -20.52
N LEU A 124 0.00 -1.30 -20.75
CA LEU A 124 -0.18 -0.49 -21.95
C LEU A 124 0.92 0.56 -22.11
N GLU A 125 1.32 1.23 -21.02
CA GLU A 125 2.41 2.21 -21.06
C GLU A 125 3.76 1.55 -21.44
N ARG A 126 4.01 0.34 -20.93
CA ARG A 126 5.20 -0.46 -21.31
C ARG A 126 5.16 -0.84 -22.79
N TYR A 127 3.99 -1.24 -23.31
CA TYR A 127 3.85 -1.54 -24.73
C TYR A 127 4.07 -0.30 -25.60
N HIS A 128 3.55 0.87 -25.22
CA HIS A 128 3.80 2.11 -25.95
C HIS A 128 5.29 2.48 -25.98
N THR A 129 5.96 2.38 -24.84
CA THR A 129 7.41 2.64 -24.74
C THR A 129 8.22 1.66 -25.60
N THR A 130 7.85 0.37 -25.56
CA THR A 130 8.51 -0.68 -26.34
C THR A 130 8.28 -0.50 -27.84
N ASN A 131 7.05 -0.19 -28.27
CA ASN A 131 6.72 0.08 -29.66
C ASN A 131 7.48 1.28 -30.21
N ALA A 132 7.55 2.39 -29.45
CA ALA A 132 8.34 3.56 -29.85
C ALA A 132 9.83 3.22 -30.03
N SER A 133 10.39 2.37 -29.15
CA SER A 133 11.76 1.87 -29.28
C SER A 133 11.93 0.98 -30.54
N LEU A 134 11.00 0.07 -30.79
CA LEU A 134 11.02 -0.79 -31.97
C LEU A 134 10.91 0.01 -33.27
N ASP A 135 10.05 1.03 -33.33
CA ASP A 135 9.92 1.93 -34.48
C ASP A 135 11.24 2.66 -34.78
N LEU A 136 11.95 3.10 -33.73
CA LEU A 136 13.27 3.71 -33.88
C LEU A 136 14.31 2.71 -34.41
N ILE A 137 14.29 1.47 -33.92
CA ILE A 137 15.16 0.39 -34.40
C ILE A 137 14.87 0.05 -35.87
N ILE A 138 13.60 -0.04 -36.25
CA ILE A 138 13.17 -0.29 -37.63
C ILE A 138 13.64 0.86 -38.53
N SER A 139 13.44 2.11 -38.11
CA SER A 139 13.89 3.29 -38.86
C SER A 139 15.41 3.30 -39.07
N ASN A 140 16.18 3.04 -38.03
CA ASN A 140 17.64 2.95 -38.11
C ASN A 140 18.10 1.81 -39.03
N SER A 141 17.45 0.65 -38.93
CA SER A 141 17.75 -0.50 -39.78
C SER A 141 17.47 -0.21 -41.25
N LYS A 142 16.35 0.45 -41.57
CA LYS A 142 16.02 0.92 -42.93
C LYS A 142 17.03 1.94 -43.46
N LEU A 143 17.48 2.88 -42.63
CA LEU A 143 18.52 3.84 -43.01
C LEU A 143 19.85 3.13 -43.32
N LYS A 144 20.24 2.15 -42.51
CA LYS A 144 21.44 1.34 -42.73
C LYS A 144 21.33 0.52 -44.01
N GLU A 145 20.20 -0.12 -44.26
CA GLU A 145 19.92 -0.85 -45.50
C GLU A 145 20.07 0.05 -46.73
N ASN A 146 19.43 1.23 -46.70
CA ASN A 146 19.54 2.21 -47.78
C ASN A 146 20.99 2.69 -48.01
N GLY A 147 21.77 2.86 -46.93
CA GLY A 147 23.19 3.19 -47.01
C GLY A 147 23.99 2.10 -47.72
N LEU A 148 23.81 0.84 -47.31
CA LEU A 148 24.48 -0.31 -47.91
C LEU A 148 24.09 -0.53 -49.38
N VAL A 149 22.81 -0.34 -49.73
CA VAL A 149 22.35 -0.43 -51.12
C VAL A 149 23.06 0.61 -52.00
N LYS A 150 23.19 1.86 -51.53
CA LYS A 150 23.94 2.90 -52.25
C LYS A 150 25.41 2.55 -52.40
N GLU A 151 26.04 2.00 -51.36
CA GLU A 151 27.42 1.56 -51.40
C GLU A 151 27.62 0.41 -52.41
N ILE A 152 26.73 -0.60 -52.41
CA ILE A 152 26.75 -1.68 -53.40
C ILE A 152 26.63 -1.11 -54.82
N GLN A 153 25.72 -0.16 -55.06
CA GLN A 153 25.57 0.46 -56.36
C GLN A 153 26.84 1.21 -56.80
N GLN A 154 27.47 1.95 -55.88
CA GLN A 154 28.75 2.63 -56.15
C GLN A 154 29.85 1.63 -56.50
N GLN A 155 29.97 0.53 -55.75
CA GLN A 155 30.94 -0.52 -56.01
C GLN A 155 30.69 -1.22 -57.35
N GLN A 156 29.42 -1.49 -57.70
CA GLN A 156 29.07 -2.05 -59.01
C GLN A 156 29.42 -1.11 -60.16
N ASN A 157 29.14 0.19 -60.02
CA ASN A 157 29.50 1.19 -61.02
C ASN A 157 31.03 1.26 -61.19
N ALA A 158 31.78 1.35 -60.08
CA ALA A 158 33.24 1.36 -60.10
C ALA A 158 33.83 0.09 -60.75
N LYS A 159 33.25 -1.08 -60.44
CA LYS A 159 33.61 -2.35 -61.09
C LYS A 159 33.33 -2.32 -62.58
N ASN A 160 32.16 -1.84 -63.00
CA ASN A 160 31.79 -1.75 -64.41
C ASN A 160 32.71 -0.79 -65.17
N ASP A 161 33.05 0.36 -64.58
CA ASP A 161 34.00 1.33 -65.16
C ASP A 161 35.38 0.71 -65.33
N ALA A 162 35.87 -0.02 -64.31
CA ALA A 162 37.13 -0.75 -64.39
C ALA A 162 37.11 -1.85 -65.46
N LEU A 163 36.03 -2.62 -65.57
CA LEU A 163 35.87 -3.66 -66.60
C LEU A 163 35.80 -3.06 -68.01
N LEU A 164 35.13 -1.92 -68.17
CA LEU A 164 35.08 -1.18 -69.44
C LEU A 164 36.46 -0.65 -69.82
N LEU A 165 37.22 -0.12 -68.86
CA LEU A 165 38.60 0.30 -69.09
C LEU A 165 39.47 -0.86 -69.56
N VAL A 166 39.40 -2.01 -68.88
CA VAL A 166 40.13 -3.23 -69.28
C VAL A 166 39.71 -3.71 -70.67
N LYS A 167 38.40 -3.68 -71.00
CA LYS A 167 37.92 -4.02 -72.34
C LYS A 167 38.47 -3.08 -73.41
N ARG A 168 38.43 -1.76 -73.18
CA ARG A 168 38.98 -0.76 -74.11
C ARG A 168 40.47 -0.99 -74.33
N LEU A 169 41.25 -1.17 -73.25
CA LEU A 169 42.67 -1.49 -73.34
C LEU A 169 42.93 -2.76 -74.15
N ARG A 170 42.13 -3.82 -73.95
CA ARG A 170 42.23 -5.07 -74.71
C ARG A 170 41.96 -4.86 -76.21
N THR A 171 40.95 -4.07 -76.56
CA THR A 171 40.63 -3.75 -77.96
C THR A 171 41.78 -2.97 -78.59
N ASP A 172 42.24 -1.90 -77.94
CA ASP A 172 43.31 -1.06 -78.47
C ASP A 172 44.63 -1.85 -78.59
N LEU A 173 44.91 -2.77 -77.65
CA LEU A 173 46.03 -3.70 -77.75
C LEU A 173 45.90 -4.62 -78.98
N HIS A 174 44.70 -5.15 -79.24
CA HIS A 174 44.44 -6.00 -80.40
C HIS A 174 44.66 -5.23 -81.71
N ASP A 175 44.23 -3.97 -81.78
CA ASP A 175 44.43 -3.10 -82.93
C ASP A 175 45.91 -2.79 -83.16
N VAL A 176 46.68 -2.52 -82.09
CA VAL A 176 48.14 -2.31 -82.16
C VAL A 176 48.87 -3.55 -82.70
N VAL A 177 48.47 -4.76 -82.28
CA VAL A 177 49.09 -6.02 -82.70
C VAL A 177 48.96 -6.26 -84.22
N GLN A 178 47.94 -5.71 -84.89
CA GLN A 178 47.79 -5.84 -86.34
C GLN A 178 48.93 -5.19 -87.13
N TYR A 179 49.64 -4.22 -86.55
CA TYR A 179 50.75 -3.51 -87.18
C TYR A 179 52.12 -4.15 -86.91
N LEU A 180 52.18 -5.40 -86.44
CA LEU A 180 53.44 -6.09 -86.07
C LEU A 180 54.48 -6.15 -87.21
N GLN A 181 54.01 -6.19 -88.46
CA GLN A 181 54.87 -6.28 -89.65
C GLN A 181 55.38 -4.91 -90.14
N ASP A 182 54.86 -3.78 -89.62
CA ASP A 182 55.32 -2.42 -89.93
C ASP A 182 55.88 -1.72 -88.67
N PRO A 183 57.22 -1.72 -88.49
CA PRO A 183 57.86 -1.19 -87.29
C PRO A 183 57.63 0.31 -87.05
N LYS A 184 57.41 1.11 -88.11
CA LYS A 184 57.23 2.57 -87.97
C LYS A 184 55.81 2.89 -87.50
N LEU A 185 54.82 2.23 -88.09
CA LEU A 185 53.42 2.42 -87.75
C LEU A 185 53.08 1.84 -86.36
N LEU A 186 53.68 0.71 -86.00
CA LEU A 186 53.53 0.11 -84.66
C LEU A 186 53.98 1.07 -83.55
N LYS A 187 55.13 1.73 -83.71
CA LYS A 187 55.67 2.66 -82.72
C LYS A 187 54.72 3.83 -82.43
N GLU A 188 54.11 4.40 -83.47
CA GLU A 188 53.16 5.51 -83.34
C GLU A 188 51.87 5.05 -82.67
N LYS A 189 51.34 3.86 -83.03
CA LYS A 189 50.14 3.30 -82.41
C LYS A 189 50.32 2.89 -80.94
N VAL A 190 51.50 2.38 -80.57
CA VAL A 190 51.84 2.10 -79.16
C VAL A 190 51.91 3.39 -78.33
N LYS A 191 52.48 4.47 -78.89
CA LYS A 191 52.51 5.77 -78.19
C LYS A 191 51.10 6.34 -77.97
N GLU A 192 50.24 6.24 -78.98
CA GLU A 192 48.83 6.67 -78.90
C GLU A 192 48.10 5.89 -77.79
N MET A 193 48.26 4.56 -77.75
CA MET A 193 47.69 3.71 -76.69
C MET A 193 48.24 4.06 -75.30
N TYR A 194 49.56 4.30 -75.17
CA TYR A 194 50.19 4.69 -73.91
C TYR A 194 49.63 6.02 -73.38
N HIS A 195 49.53 7.04 -74.22
CA HIS A 195 48.96 8.34 -73.82
C HIS A 195 47.47 8.26 -73.50
N THR A 196 46.73 7.33 -74.11
CA THR A 196 45.28 7.17 -73.91
C THR A 196 44.94 6.40 -72.63
N HIS A 197 45.78 5.48 -72.16
CA HIS A 197 45.47 4.64 -70.99
C HIS A 197 46.33 4.91 -69.76
N VAL A 198 47.53 5.50 -69.92
CA VAL A 198 48.47 5.75 -68.82
C VAL A 198 48.50 7.24 -68.50
N HIS A 199 47.63 7.66 -67.57
CA HIS A 199 47.49 9.06 -67.15
C HIS A 199 48.29 9.43 -65.87
N LYS A 200 48.89 8.45 -65.18
CA LYS A 200 49.79 8.67 -64.02
C LYS A 200 50.95 7.67 -64.01
N HIS A 201 52.16 8.14 -63.71
CA HIS A 201 53.30 7.27 -63.43
C HIS A 201 52.96 6.34 -62.27
N ILE A 202 53.13 5.02 -62.46
CA ILE A 202 52.94 4.00 -61.43
C ILE A 202 54.06 4.18 -60.40
N GLN A 203 53.74 4.82 -59.27
CA GLN A 203 54.62 4.83 -58.10
C GLN A 203 54.43 3.50 -57.33
N PRO A 204 55.51 2.83 -56.89
CA PRO A 204 55.39 1.66 -56.02
C PRO A 204 54.74 2.06 -54.69
N VAL A 205 53.66 1.39 -54.33
CA VAL A 205 52.83 1.70 -53.16
C VAL A 205 53.61 1.42 -51.86
N ALA A 206 53.73 2.43 -50.99
CA ALA A 206 54.26 2.31 -49.64
C ALA A 206 53.16 1.78 -48.70
N VAL A 207 53.05 0.46 -48.60
CA VAL A 207 52.00 -0.25 -47.84
C VAL A 207 52.20 -0.21 -46.31
N GLU A 208 53.38 0.17 -45.83
CA GLU A 208 53.75 0.05 -44.40
C GLU A 208 53.19 1.15 -43.48
N GLU A 209 52.96 2.36 -44.00
CA GLU A 209 52.48 3.50 -43.18
C GLU A 209 51.00 3.36 -42.77
N ASP A 210 50.16 2.84 -43.67
CA ASP A 210 48.73 2.63 -43.42
C ASP A 210 48.47 1.50 -42.40
N ILE A 211 49.30 0.46 -42.41
CA ILE A 211 49.17 -0.67 -41.47
C ILE A 211 49.49 -0.21 -40.04
N GLN A 212 50.51 0.63 -39.86
CA GLN A 212 50.89 1.16 -38.55
C GLN A 212 49.84 2.13 -38.00
N ALA A 213 49.27 2.99 -38.84
CA ALA A 213 48.21 3.90 -38.44
C ALA A 213 46.93 3.17 -38.00
N GLU A 214 46.57 2.07 -38.69
CA GLU A 214 45.41 1.26 -38.35
C GLU A 214 45.62 0.47 -37.04
N TYR A 215 46.82 -0.06 -36.82
CA TYR A 215 47.18 -0.73 -35.57
C TYR A 215 47.08 0.22 -34.36
N GLN A 216 47.49 1.48 -34.53
CA GLN A 216 47.41 2.50 -33.50
C GLN A 216 45.95 2.84 -33.13
N ARG A 217 45.06 2.95 -34.13
CA ARG A 217 43.61 3.17 -33.89
C ARG A 217 42.97 2.03 -33.13
N GLN A 218 43.29 0.79 -33.48
CA GLN A 218 42.73 -0.39 -32.82
C GLN A 218 43.18 -0.46 -31.35
N ARG A 219 44.44 -0.11 -31.07
CA ARG A 219 44.96 -0.03 -29.71
C ARG A 219 44.23 1.02 -28.87
N ASP A 220 44.05 2.24 -29.39
CA ASP A 220 43.35 3.32 -28.70
C ASP A 220 41.89 2.97 -28.40
N TYR A 221 41.22 2.27 -29.32
CA TYR A 221 39.85 1.80 -29.12
C TYR A 221 39.75 0.78 -27.98
N LEU A 222 40.67 -0.18 -27.96
CA LEU A 222 40.74 -1.19 -26.90
C LEU A 222 41.06 -0.57 -25.54
N GLU A 223 42.02 0.37 -25.48
CA GLU A 223 42.35 1.10 -24.26
C GLU A 223 41.14 1.86 -23.70
N LYS A 224 40.41 2.60 -24.55
CA LYS A 224 39.19 3.31 -24.15
C LYS A 224 38.08 2.37 -23.68
N THR A 225 37.94 1.21 -24.31
CA THR A 225 36.93 0.23 -23.95
C THR A 225 37.25 -0.40 -22.59
N VAL A 226 38.51 -0.76 -22.34
CA VAL A 226 38.97 -1.28 -21.05
C VAL A 226 38.78 -0.25 -19.94
N GLU A 227 39.09 1.02 -20.20
CA GLU A 227 38.87 2.09 -19.22
C GLU A 227 37.37 2.29 -18.92
N GLY A 228 36.51 2.24 -19.94
CA GLY A 228 35.07 2.28 -19.78
C GLY A 228 34.53 1.12 -18.92
N LEU A 229 35.04 -0.09 -19.13
CA LEU A 229 34.68 -1.27 -18.34
C LEU A 229 35.15 -1.14 -16.89
N LYS A 230 36.37 -0.65 -16.65
CA LYS A 230 36.87 -0.38 -15.28
C LYS A 230 35.99 0.63 -14.54
N ARG A 231 35.57 1.72 -15.21
CA ARG A 231 34.68 2.72 -14.61
C ARG A 231 33.30 2.15 -14.30
N LYS A 232 32.74 1.32 -15.18
CA LYS A 232 31.46 0.64 -14.94
C LYS A 232 31.54 -0.30 -13.74
N LEU A 233 32.59 -1.12 -13.67
CA LEU A 233 32.82 -2.04 -12.55
C LEU A 233 32.96 -1.28 -11.23
N SER A 234 33.73 -0.19 -11.20
CA SER A 234 33.86 0.66 -10.00
C SER A 234 32.49 1.21 -9.54
N LYS A 235 31.71 1.78 -10.47
CA LYS A 235 30.38 2.30 -10.16
C LYS A 235 29.44 1.22 -9.62
N GLU A 236 29.46 0.03 -10.23
CA GLU A 236 28.63 -1.08 -9.80
C GLU A 236 29.02 -1.58 -8.40
N THR A 237 30.32 -1.63 -8.10
CA THR A 237 30.79 -1.98 -6.75
C THR A 237 30.39 -0.94 -5.70
N ASP A 238 30.42 0.35 -6.02
CA ASP A 238 30.02 1.41 -5.09
C ASP A 238 28.50 1.44 -4.89
N MET A 239 27.73 1.22 -5.96
CA MET A 239 26.28 1.05 -5.88
C MET A 239 25.89 -0.17 -5.04
N HIS A 240 26.59 -1.30 -5.21
CA HIS A 240 26.36 -2.47 -4.38
C HIS A 240 26.64 -2.18 -2.90
N LYS A 241 27.76 -1.51 -2.57
CA LYS A 241 28.05 -1.09 -1.18
C LYS A 241 26.95 -0.21 -0.61
N MET A 242 26.46 0.76 -1.39
CA MET A 242 25.39 1.67 -0.97
C MET A 242 24.07 0.93 -0.75
N ASN A 243 23.71 0.00 -1.62
CA ASN A 243 22.52 -0.84 -1.47
C ASN A 243 22.62 -1.76 -0.24
N THR A 244 23.77 -2.39 -0.02
CA THR A 244 24.00 -3.20 1.19
C THR A 244 23.84 -2.35 2.45
N ALA A 245 24.39 -1.14 2.49
CA ALA A 245 24.23 -0.23 3.61
C ALA A 245 22.76 0.17 3.84
N ARG A 246 22.00 0.45 2.77
CA ARG A 246 20.56 0.75 2.84
C ARG A 246 19.76 -0.42 3.42
N ILE A 247 19.97 -1.63 2.91
CA ILE A 247 19.31 -2.85 3.40
C ILE A 247 19.60 -3.06 4.88
N ILE A 248 20.85 -2.84 5.33
CA ILE A 248 21.20 -2.93 6.75
C ILE A 248 20.44 -1.89 7.58
N GLN A 249 20.33 -0.64 7.12
CA GLN A 249 19.58 0.40 7.83
C GLN A 249 18.08 0.09 7.94
N GLU A 250 17.47 -0.39 6.86
CA GLU A 250 16.07 -0.82 6.82
C GLU A 250 15.84 -1.99 7.78
N ASN A 251 16.73 -2.99 7.77
CA ASN A 251 16.67 -4.11 8.71
C ASN A 251 16.79 -3.64 10.17
N VAL A 252 17.64 -2.65 10.47
CA VAL A 252 17.76 -2.08 11.81
C VAL A 252 16.47 -1.34 12.23
N ALA A 253 15.84 -0.61 11.31
CA ALA A 253 14.56 0.06 11.56
C ALA A 253 13.43 -0.94 11.84
N LEU A 254 13.30 -1.98 10.99
CA LEU A 254 12.32 -3.05 11.17
C LEU A 254 12.52 -3.80 12.51
N ILE A 255 13.77 -4.06 12.91
CA ILE A 255 14.07 -4.66 14.22
C ILE A 255 13.60 -3.75 15.37
N LYS A 256 13.75 -2.42 15.26
CA LYS A 256 13.25 -1.49 16.28
C LYS A 256 11.72 -1.53 16.36
N GLU A 257 11.05 -1.50 15.22
CA GLU A 257 9.59 -1.55 15.14
C GLU A 257 9.04 -2.88 15.70
N ILE A 258 9.64 -4.02 15.33
CA ILE A 258 9.30 -5.33 15.92
C ILE A 258 9.48 -5.30 17.44
N ASN A 259 10.53 -4.67 17.95
CA ASN A 259 10.77 -4.58 19.38
C ASN A 259 9.76 -3.67 20.09
N GLU A 260 9.31 -2.58 19.46
CA GLU A 260 8.24 -1.73 19.97
C GLU A 260 6.90 -2.48 20.01
N LEU A 261 6.51 -3.14 18.91
CA LEU A 261 5.32 -3.97 18.85
C LEU A 261 5.35 -5.10 19.90
N ARG A 262 6.51 -5.72 20.14
CA ARG A 262 6.69 -6.70 21.22
C ARG A 262 6.46 -6.10 22.60
N ARG A 263 6.89 -4.86 22.86
CA ARG A 263 6.63 -4.14 24.13
C ARG A 263 5.15 -3.81 24.27
N GLU A 264 4.50 -3.35 23.20
CA GLU A 264 3.07 -3.05 23.18
C GLU A 264 2.23 -4.30 23.43
N ILE A 265 2.56 -5.42 22.77
CA ILE A 265 1.91 -6.72 23.04
C ILE A 265 2.09 -7.13 24.50
N LYS A 266 3.29 -6.93 25.07
CA LYS A 266 3.54 -7.22 26.49
C LYS A 266 2.70 -6.34 27.41
N ALA A 267 2.60 -5.03 27.13
CA ALA A 267 1.77 -4.10 27.89
C ALA A 267 0.28 -4.45 27.79
N CYS A 268 -0.20 -4.79 26.60
CA CYS A 268 -1.58 -5.19 26.36
C CYS A 268 -1.93 -6.54 27.04
N LYS A 269 -0.98 -7.49 27.06
CA LYS A 269 -1.09 -8.74 27.84
C LYS A 269 -1.12 -8.48 29.36
N GLN A 270 -0.39 -7.49 29.86
CA GLN A 270 -0.46 -7.10 31.27
C GLN A 270 -1.79 -6.43 31.63
N MET A 271 -2.32 -5.57 30.74
CA MET A 271 -3.65 -4.98 30.91
C MET A 271 -4.77 -6.03 30.90
N THR A 272 -4.71 -7.00 29.99
CA THR A 272 -5.69 -8.11 29.93
C THR A 272 -5.53 -9.11 31.07
N GLY A 273 -4.32 -9.32 31.58
CA GLY A 273 -4.05 -10.08 32.80
C GLY A 273 -4.60 -9.41 34.07
N ALA A 274 -4.59 -8.08 34.15
CA ALA A 274 -5.17 -7.33 35.27
C ALA A 274 -6.71 -7.30 35.26
N LEU A 275 -7.34 -7.52 34.10
CA LEU A 275 -8.80 -7.61 33.94
C LEU A 275 -9.37 -9.02 34.18
N ARG A 276 -8.53 -10.04 34.34
CA ARG A 276 -8.96 -11.42 34.63
C ARG A 276 -8.61 -11.77 36.08
N GLY A 277 -9.57 -11.54 36.99
CA GLY A 277 -9.53 -12.05 38.37
C GLY A 277 -9.38 -13.58 38.44
N PRO A 278 -8.96 -14.14 39.59
CA PRO A 278 -8.27 -15.41 39.66
C PRO A 278 -9.21 -16.62 39.51
N PRO A 279 -8.78 -17.73 38.89
CA PRO A 279 -9.34 -19.03 39.18
C PRO A 279 -8.50 -19.77 40.23
N SER A 280 -9.25 -20.51 41.05
CA SER A 280 -8.87 -21.33 42.20
C SER A 280 -7.76 -22.35 41.92
N ALA A 281 -6.99 -22.60 42.98
CA ALA A 281 -5.83 -23.47 43.09
C ALA A 281 -6.16 -24.98 43.10
N ALA A 282 -5.20 -25.79 42.63
CA ALA A 282 -4.68 -26.95 43.37
C ALA A 282 -3.36 -27.51 42.79
N VAL A 283 -2.28 -27.38 43.59
CA VAL A 283 -1.22 -28.37 43.94
C VAL A 283 -0.31 -28.91 42.79
N SER A 284 1.04 -28.74 42.78
CA SER A 284 2.04 -29.17 43.78
C SER A 284 3.47 -28.56 43.63
N SER A 285 4.05 -28.19 44.79
CA SER A 285 5.46 -28.31 45.30
C SER A 285 6.73 -27.71 44.62
N LEU A 286 7.28 -26.64 45.27
CA LEU A 286 8.69 -26.30 45.66
C LEU A 286 9.84 -26.19 44.60
N PRO A 287 10.96 -25.42 44.81
CA PRO A 287 11.30 -24.30 45.72
C PRO A 287 11.77 -23.02 44.92
N PRO A 288 12.26 -21.92 45.54
CA PRO A 288 12.42 -20.64 44.84
C PRO A 288 13.79 -20.53 44.16
N THR A 289 13.79 -20.35 42.84
CA THR A 289 15.01 -19.98 42.10
C THR A 289 14.71 -18.86 41.12
N THR A 290 15.34 -17.74 41.36
CA THR A 290 15.48 -16.58 40.49
C THR A 290 16.11 -16.97 39.15
N ALA A 291 15.32 -17.29 38.11
CA ALA A 291 15.81 -17.43 36.73
C ALA A 291 14.67 -17.51 35.70
N GLY A 292 13.90 -16.43 35.52
CA GLY A 292 12.85 -16.33 34.49
C GLY A 292 13.35 -16.16 33.04
N GLY A 293 14.64 -16.40 32.77
CA GLY A 293 15.26 -16.24 31.44
C GLY A 293 15.55 -17.56 30.72
N ASP A 294 15.83 -18.64 31.47
CA ASP A 294 16.45 -19.84 30.88
C ASP A 294 15.45 -20.77 30.18
N GLY A 295 14.21 -20.84 30.67
CA GLY A 295 13.14 -21.64 30.04
C GLY A 295 12.62 -21.06 28.72
N VAL A 296 12.60 -19.74 28.60
CA VAL A 296 12.21 -19.06 27.35
C VAL A 296 13.34 -19.18 26.33
N MET A 297 14.60 -19.02 26.75
CA MET A 297 15.75 -19.27 25.87
C MET A 297 15.79 -20.71 25.39
N LYS A 298 15.51 -21.70 26.25
CA LYS A 298 15.52 -23.12 25.87
C LYS A 298 14.38 -23.47 24.90
N ALA A 299 13.18 -22.95 25.13
CA ALA A 299 12.05 -23.11 24.21
C ALA A 299 12.28 -22.40 22.87
N GLU A 300 12.94 -21.23 22.88
CA GLU A 300 13.29 -20.49 21.67
C GLU A 300 14.45 -21.16 20.92
N LEU A 301 15.42 -21.77 21.62
CA LEU A 301 16.45 -22.63 21.04
C LEU A 301 15.85 -23.89 20.40
N GLU A 302 14.89 -24.53 21.05
CA GLU A 302 14.19 -25.70 20.49
C GLU A 302 13.35 -25.33 19.27
N ALA A 303 12.67 -24.18 19.30
CA ALA A 303 11.93 -23.67 18.14
C ALA A 303 12.87 -23.30 16.97
N GLN A 304 14.02 -22.68 17.27
CA GLN A 304 15.04 -22.38 16.27
C GLN A 304 15.66 -23.66 15.70
N HIS A 305 15.93 -24.67 16.51
CA HIS A 305 16.41 -25.97 16.03
C HIS A 305 15.38 -26.68 15.14
N GLN A 306 14.09 -26.60 15.46
CA GLN A 306 13.02 -27.14 14.61
C GLN A 306 12.92 -26.38 13.28
N LEU A 307 13.05 -25.06 13.30
CA LEU A 307 13.04 -24.23 12.10
C LEU A 307 14.27 -24.52 11.21
N ILE A 308 15.46 -24.64 11.79
CA ILE A 308 16.68 -25.02 11.07
C ILE A 308 16.50 -26.39 10.42
N LYS A 309 15.89 -27.35 11.13
CA LYS A 309 15.62 -28.68 10.59
C LYS A 309 14.64 -28.64 9.41
N GLN A 310 13.59 -27.82 9.48
CA GLN A 310 12.68 -27.59 8.36
C GLN A 310 13.38 -26.93 7.17
N LEU A 311 14.19 -25.90 7.41
CA LEU A 311 14.94 -25.21 6.35
C LEU A 311 15.97 -26.12 5.67
N GLN A 312 16.60 -27.02 6.42
CA GLN A 312 17.51 -28.04 5.86
C GLN A 312 16.76 -29.04 4.99
N GLN A 313 15.55 -29.44 5.38
CA GLN A 313 14.71 -30.34 4.59
C GLN A 313 14.23 -29.68 3.30
N ASP A 314 13.78 -28.42 3.37
CA ASP A 314 13.39 -27.63 2.19
C ASP A 314 14.56 -27.40 1.22
N LEU A 315 15.77 -27.17 1.74
CA LEU A 315 16.97 -27.06 0.92
C LEU A 315 17.28 -28.38 0.21
N ALA A 316 17.21 -29.50 0.92
CA ALA A 316 17.42 -30.82 0.33
C ALA A 316 16.38 -31.13 -0.76
N GLU A 317 15.11 -30.75 -0.57
CA GLU A 317 14.06 -30.91 -1.59
C GLU A 317 14.30 -30.01 -2.81
N LYS A 318 14.72 -28.76 -2.60
CA LYS A 318 15.06 -27.84 -3.69
C LYS A 318 16.30 -28.31 -4.45
N GLU A 319 17.33 -28.79 -3.77
CA GLU A 319 18.52 -29.38 -4.40
C GLU A 319 18.18 -30.64 -5.20
N ALA A 320 17.32 -31.51 -4.66
CA ALA A 320 16.83 -32.69 -5.40
C ALA A 320 16.04 -32.29 -6.65
N ARG A 321 15.24 -31.22 -6.57
CA ARG A 321 14.49 -30.68 -7.70
C ARG A 321 15.39 -30.03 -8.75
N ILE A 322 16.43 -29.30 -8.33
CA ILE A 322 17.45 -28.76 -9.23
C ILE A 322 18.17 -29.91 -9.94
N LYS A 323 18.59 -30.95 -9.21
CA LYS A 323 19.27 -32.12 -9.79
C LYS A 323 18.37 -32.89 -10.75
N ALA A 324 17.07 -33.02 -10.46
CA ALA A 324 16.10 -33.61 -11.38
C ALA A 324 15.92 -32.75 -12.64
N LEU A 325 15.85 -31.43 -12.49
CA LEU A 325 15.78 -30.50 -13.62
C LEU A 325 17.06 -30.56 -14.48
N GLU A 326 18.25 -30.59 -13.86
CA GLU A 326 19.53 -30.76 -14.55
C GLU A 326 19.62 -32.09 -15.32
N GLN A 327 19.04 -33.17 -14.79
CA GLN A 327 18.95 -34.45 -15.50
C GLN A 327 17.96 -34.42 -16.67
N THR A 328 16.92 -33.58 -16.61
CA THR A 328 15.99 -33.36 -17.73
C THR A 328 16.48 -32.36 -18.77
N VAL A 329 17.51 -31.56 -18.45
CA VAL A 329 18.20 -30.72 -19.42
C VAL A 329 19.10 -31.63 -20.28
N ILE A 330 18.52 -32.11 -21.39
CA ILE A 330 19.27 -32.74 -22.48
C ILE A 330 20.38 -31.75 -22.88
N PRO A 331 21.67 -32.14 -22.87
CA PRO A 331 22.72 -31.26 -23.37
C PRO A 331 22.39 -30.94 -24.83
N ARG A 332 22.17 -29.67 -25.13
CA ARG A 332 21.93 -29.22 -26.51
C ARG A 332 23.04 -29.79 -27.40
N PRO A 333 22.72 -30.41 -28.54
CA PRO A 333 23.75 -30.91 -29.44
C PRO A 333 24.62 -29.73 -29.85
N VAL A 334 25.93 -29.88 -29.64
CA VAL A 334 26.92 -28.93 -30.11
C VAL A 334 26.75 -28.85 -31.62
N SER A 335 26.28 -27.71 -32.13
CA SER A 335 26.21 -27.46 -33.57
C SER A 335 27.62 -27.47 -34.15
N ARG A 336 28.03 -28.65 -34.62
CA ARG A 336 29.20 -28.88 -35.46
C ARG A 336 28.70 -29.41 -36.79
N GLU A 337 28.04 -28.55 -37.56
CA GLU A 337 27.95 -28.75 -39.01
C GLU A 337 28.60 -27.55 -39.68
N ARG A 338 29.88 -27.72 -40.02
CA ARG A 338 30.46 -27.03 -41.16
C ARG A 338 29.65 -27.48 -42.37
N LEU A 339 28.95 -26.54 -43.00
CA LEU A 339 28.31 -26.77 -44.29
C LEU A 339 29.38 -27.23 -45.31
N PRO A 340 29.11 -28.28 -46.11
CA PRO A 340 29.99 -28.67 -47.20
C PRO A 340 30.04 -27.57 -48.28
N PRO A 341 31.18 -27.41 -48.98
CA PRO A 341 31.27 -26.47 -50.10
C PRO A 341 30.30 -26.87 -51.21
N VAL A 342 29.67 -25.87 -51.80
CA VAL A 342 28.79 -26.02 -52.98
C VAL A 342 29.67 -26.38 -54.18
N ASP A 343 29.89 -27.68 -54.41
CA ASP A 343 30.37 -28.19 -55.70
C ASP A 343 29.17 -28.22 -56.66
N GLY A 344 29.20 -27.37 -57.69
CA GLY A 344 28.12 -27.31 -58.67
C GLY A 344 28.14 -26.18 -59.69
N MET A 345 29.24 -25.42 -59.83
CA MET A 345 29.47 -24.59 -61.01
C MET A 345 30.88 -24.84 -61.54
N ASN A 346 31.02 -25.93 -62.30
CA ASN A 346 31.87 -26.04 -63.49
C ASN A 346 31.82 -27.48 -64.00
N ASP A 347 30.89 -27.77 -64.91
CA ASP A 347 31.05 -28.90 -65.83
C ASP A 347 31.36 -28.35 -67.23
N PRO A 348 32.60 -28.50 -67.72
CA PRO A 348 32.90 -28.39 -69.13
C PRO A 348 32.95 -29.80 -69.75
N ASN A 349 32.19 -29.97 -70.84
CA ASN A 349 32.00 -31.19 -71.66
C ASN A 349 30.99 -32.20 -71.14
N LEU A 350 29.79 -32.19 -71.72
CA LEU A 350 29.39 -33.30 -72.58
C LEU A 350 28.36 -32.85 -73.62
N SER A 351 28.84 -32.88 -74.86
CA SER A 351 28.09 -32.78 -76.10
C SER A 351 27.30 -34.05 -76.37
N THR A 352 26.19 -33.90 -77.11
CA THR A 352 25.62 -34.80 -78.14
C THR A 352 24.22 -35.38 -77.90
N GLY A 353 23.36 -35.20 -78.91
CA GLY A 353 22.20 -36.03 -79.27
C GLY A 353 20.97 -35.86 -78.38
N GLY A 354 19.74 -35.73 -78.84
CA GLY A 354 19.15 -36.03 -80.13
C GLY A 354 17.66 -36.30 -79.86
N GLU A 355 16.80 -35.76 -80.73
CA GLU A 355 15.47 -36.26 -81.08
C GLU A 355 14.29 -36.20 -80.07
N THR A 356 13.30 -35.42 -80.52
CA THR A 356 11.83 -35.47 -80.30
C THR A 356 11.22 -36.90 -80.43
N PRO A 357 9.91 -37.20 -80.16
CA PRO A 357 8.75 -36.29 -80.15
C PRO A 357 7.56 -36.58 -79.18
N ARG A 358 6.71 -35.54 -79.07
CA ARG A 358 5.22 -35.48 -79.01
C ARG A 358 4.37 -36.69 -78.53
N THR A 359 3.55 -36.38 -77.50
CA THR A 359 2.08 -36.60 -77.32
C THR A 359 1.53 -38.04 -77.37
N PRO A 360 0.32 -38.35 -76.84
CA PRO A 360 -0.94 -37.59 -76.92
C PRO A 360 -1.13 -36.48 -75.88
#